data_AF-A0A6A9QF71-F1
#
_entry.id   AF-A0A6A9QF71-F1
#
_cell.length_a   1.000
_cell.length_b   1.000
_cell.length_c   1.000
_cell.angle_alpha   90.00
_cell.angle_beta   90.00
_cell.angle_gamma   90.00
#
_symmetry.space_group_name_H-M   'P 1'
#
loop_
_entity.id
_entity.type
_entity.pdbx_description
1 polymer ?
#
loop_
_entity_poly.entity_id
_entity_poly.type
_entity_poly.pdbx_seq_one_letter_code
_entity_poly.pdbx_strand_id
1 'polypeptide(L)'
;MQVIEYPISTYLPRDVVYFDGTSATLPQDYVIKEGNLRLFVPKNKINDVVNALKSEGFKEEKLEFYKGEKYSLSTKFFNIWELHVRIYDDGFIDGHFEVSRDYLEHLPYDTIPSIYEVFEFYRTAYDKLHIFDNGAKKWIKEVKTHYFVTLNPPKSITAWQPIIVSVGALSAIGILAYLLSRLDKGEELVET
;
A
#
# COMPACT_ATOMS: atom_id res chain seq x y z
N MET A 1 7.88 24.34 7.09
CA MET A 1 8.17 23.03 6.48
C MET A 1 8.55 22.11 7.62
N GLN A 2 7.75 21.07 7.90
CA GLN A 2 7.98 20.19 9.04
C GLN A 2 9.03 19.16 8.64
N VAL A 3 10.16 19.11 9.34
CA VAL A 3 11.18 18.08 9.12
C VAL A 3 10.61 16.77 9.63
N ILE A 4 10.54 15.76 8.76
CA ILE A 4 10.02 14.44 9.11
C ILE A 4 11.21 13.56 9.45
N GLU A 5 11.28 13.10 10.69
CA GLU A 5 12.41 12.30 11.21
C GLU A 5 12.03 10.84 11.48
N TYR A 6 10.99 10.34 10.81
CA TYR A 6 10.46 9.01 11.07
C TYR A 6 10.80 8.07 9.92
N PRO A 7 12.03 7.52 9.83
CA PRO A 7 12.30 6.43 8.91
C PRO A 7 11.57 5.16 9.36
N ILE A 8 11.36 4.24 8.41
CA ILE A 8 10.92 2.89 8.70
C ILE A 8 11.98 1.90 8.23
N SER A 9 12.19 0.84 9.00
CA SER A 9 13.18 -0.18 8.68
C SER A 9 12.56 -1.58 8.76
N THR A 10 13.07 -2.48 7.93
CA THR A 10 12.63 -3.88 7.87
C THR A 10 13.81 -4.79 7.55
N TYR A 11 13.59 -6.10 7.73
CA TYR A 11 14.53 -7.14 7.36
C TYR A 11 14.09 -7.81 6.06
N LEU A 12 15.01 -7.96 5.12
CA LEU A 12 14.79 -8.70 3.87
C LEU A 12 15.76 -9.87 3.75
N PRO A 13 15.36 -11.03 3.22
CA PRO A 13 16.25 -12.17 3.02
C PRO A 13 17.51 -11.80 2.22
N ARG A 14 18.68 -12.27 2.67
CA ARG A 14 19.95 -12.11 1.96
C ARG A 14 20.50 -13.46 1.53
N ASP A 15 20.94 -14.27 2.48
CA ASP A 15 21.46 -15.61 2.18
C ASP A 15 20.35 -16.63 2.41
N VAL A 16 20.01 -17.41 1.39
CA VAL A 16 18.88 -18.33 1.41
C VAL A 16 19.26 -19.74 0.97
N VAL A 17 18.51 -20.73 1.45
CA VAL A 17 18.53 -22.12 0.99
C VAL A 17 17.17 -22.44 0.40
N TYR A 18 17.14 -23.03 -0.78
CA TYR A 18 15.92 -23.47 -1.44
C TYR A 18 15.58 -24.92 -1.09
N PHE A 19 14.34 -25.34 -1.32
CA PHE A 19 13.90 -26.72 -1.06
C PHE A 19 14.61 -27.77 -1.92
N ASP A 20 15.21 -27.40 -3.05
CA ASP A 20 16.02 -28.29 -3.88
C ASP A 20 17.47 -28.47 -3.35
N GLY A 21 17.81 -27.85 -2.22
CA GLY A 21 19.13 -27.90 -1.58
C GLY A 21 20.12 -26.87 -2.10
N THR A 22 19.80 -26.12 -3.17
CA THR A 22 20.66 -25.03 -3.65
C THR A 22 20.61 -23.83 -2.70
N SER A 23 21.66 -23.00 -2.72
CA SER A 23 21.74 -21.77 -1.91
C SER A 23 22.09 -20.58 -2.79
N ALA A 24 21.68 -19.38 -2.38
CA ALA A 24 22.02 -18.13 -3.06
C ALA A 24 22.17 -16.99 -2.06
N THR A 25 23.05 -16.04 -2.41
CA THR A 25 23.02 -14.69 -1.84
C THR A 25 22.23 -13.81 -2.79
N LEU A 26 21.06 -13.37 -2.35
CA LEU A 26 20.17 -12.50 -3.11
C LEU A 26 20.76 -11.08 -3.14
N PRO A 27 20.90 -10.43 -4.31
CA PRO A 27 21.36 -9.04 -4.38
C PRO A 27 20.40 -8.08 -3.66
N GLN A 28 20.94 -7.04 -3.02
CA GLN A 28 20.10 -6.08 -2.29
C GLN A 28 19.12 -5.35 -3.21
N ASP A 29 19.55 -4.95 -4.41
CA ASP A 29 18.74 -4.30 -5.43
C ASP A 29 17.65 -5.21 -6.04
N TYR A 30 17.81 -6.53 -5.87
CA TYR A 30 16.80 -7.52 -6.20
C TYR A 30 15.73 -7.60 -5.11
N VAL A 31 16.12 -7.74 -3.85
CA VAL A 31 15.15 -7.99 -2.76
C VAL A 31 14.33 -6.76 -2.39
N ILE A 32 14.81 -5.54 -2.67
CA ILE A 32 14.05 -4.29 -2.44
C ILE A 32 12.99 -4.01 -3.50
N LYS A 33 12.86 -4.84 -4.54
CA LYS A 33 11.83 -4.69 -5.57
C LYS A 33 10.60 -5.54 -5.22
N GLU A 34 9.44 -4.91 -5.12
CA GLU A 34 8.15 -5.59 -4.94
C GLU A 34 7.98 -6.72 -5.96
N GLY A 35 7.41 -7.85 -5.52
CA GLY A 35 7.11 -9.00 -6.38
C GLY A 35 8.29 -9.94 -6.66
N ASN A 36 9.52 -9.59 -6.26
CA ASN A 36 10.68 -10.49 -6.38
C ASN A 36 10.66 -11.58 -5.31
N LEU A 37 10.36 -11.20 -4.06
CA LEU A 37 10.11 -12.14 -2.98
C LEU A 37 8.65 -12.00 -2.55
N ARG A 38 7.88 -13.08 -2.73
CA ARG A 38 6.43 -13.08 -2.53
C ARG A 38 6.06 -14.03 -1.41
N LEU A 39 5.13 -13.61 -0.56
CA LEU A 39 4.48 -14.51 0.38
C LEU A 39 3.48 -15.41 -0.36
N PHE A 40 3.11 -16.54 0.23
CA PHE A 40 2.12 -17.44 -0.37
C PHE A 40 1.24 -18.12 0.66
N VAL A 41 -0.05 -18.21 0.33
CA VAL A 41 -1.05 -18.99 1.04
C VAL A 41 -1.87 -19.84 0.07
N PRO A 42 -2.33 -21.04 0.46
CA PRO A 42 -3.24 -21.83 -0.35
C PRO A 42 -4.51 -21.06 -0.72
N LYS A 43 -5.07 -21.28 -1.91
CA LYS A 43 -6.26 -20.55 -2.39
C LYS A 43 -7.46 -20.60 -1.44
N ASN A 44 -7.68 -21.74 -0.78
CA ASN A 44 -8.75 -21.92 0.20
C ASN A 44 -8.52 -21.16 1.52
N LYS A 45 -7.35 -20.52 1.69
CA LYS A 45 -6.98 -19.69 2.85
C LYS A 45 -6.96 -18.20 2.58
N ILE A 46 -7.11 -17.77 1.33
CA ILE A 46 -7.12 -16.35 0.95
C ILE A 46 -8.15 -15.56 1.77
N ASN A 47 -9.40 -16.03 1.85
CA ASN A 47 -10.44 -15.30 2.57
C ASN A 47 -10.20 -15.27 4.08
N ASP A 48 -9.68 -16.35 4.67
CA ASP A 48 -9.32 -16.39 6.09
C ASP A 48 -8.23 -15.34 6.40
N VAL A 49 -7.21 -15.25 5.54
CA VAL A 49 -6.11 -14.28 5.63
C VAL A 49 -6.62 -12.85 5.47
N VAL A 50 -7.46 -12.58 4.46
CA VAL A 50 -8.09 -11.26 4.26
C VAL A 50 -8.89 -10.84 5.48
N ASN A 51 -9.66 -11.76 6.07
CA ASN A 51 -10.44 -11.47 7.26
C ASN A 51 -9.57 -11.19 8.49
N ALA A 52 -8.47 -11.94 8.66
CA ALA A 52 -7.49 -11.67 9.72
C ALA A 52 -6.86 -10.28 9.57
N LEU A 53 -6.40 -9.92 8.37
CA LEU A 53 -5.88 -8.58 8.09
C LEU A 53 -6.93 -7.49 8.41
N LYS A 54 -8.18 -7.67 7.95
CA LYS A 54 -9.26 -6.72 8.23
C LYS A 54 -9.55 -6.60 9.73
N SER A 55 -9.46 -7.68 10.51
CA SER A 55 -9.61 -7.63 11.97
C SER A 55 -8.48 -6.87 12.66
N GLU A 56 -7.29 -6.84 12.06
CA GLU A 56 -6.13 -6.04 12.51
C GLU A 56 -6.17 -4.59 11.98
N GLY A 57 -7.29 -4.17 11.41
CA GLY A 57 -7.52 -2.78 10.99
C GLY A 57 -7.18 -2.46 9.54
N PHE A 58 -6.79 -3.46 8.74
CA PHE A 58 -6.61 -3.26 7.30
C PHE A 58 -7.94 -2.97 6.60
N LYS A 59 -7.90 -2.09 5.60
CA LYS A 59 -9.07 -1.66 4.83
C LYS A 59 -8.81 -1.82 3.34
N GLU A 60 -9.87 -2.08 2.59
CA GLU A 60 -9.78 -2.01 1.13
C GLU A 60 -9.61 -0.56 0.69
N GLU A 61 -8.58 -0.34 -0.12
CA GLU A 61 -8.27 0.97 -0.63
C GLU A 61 -9.20 1.34 -1.78
N LYS A 62 -9.72 2.58 -1.74
CA LYS A 62 -10.50 3.15 -2.84
C LYS A 62 -9.53 3.93 -3.74
N LEU A 63 -9.66 3.78 -5.05
CA LEU A 63 -8.83 4.46 -6.07
C LEU A 63 -7.39 3.95 -6.13
N GLU A 64 -7.23 2.68 -6.53
CA GLU A 64 -5.91 2.09 -6.77
C GLU A 64 -5.63 1.85 -8.25
N PHE A 65 -4.35 1.91 -8.61
CA PHE A 65 -3.86 1.23 -9.79
C PHE A 65 -3.80 -0.27 -9.51
N TYR A 66 -4.86 -0.97 -9.93
CA TYR A 66 -4.92 -2.42 -9.86
C TYR A 66 -3.77 -3.03 -10.68
N LYS A 67 -2.96 -3.88 -10.05
CA LYS A 67 -1.88 -4.65 -10.68
C LYS A 67 -2.29 -6.10 -10.98
N GLY A 68 -3.59 -6.41 -10.87
CA GLY A 68 -4.14 -7.74 -11.05
C GLY A 68 -4.38 -8.51 -9.75
N GLU A 69 -4.19 -7.87 -8.60
CA GLU A 69 -4.59 -8.42 -7.31
C GLU A 69 -6.11 -8.55 -7.16
N LYS A 70 -6.53 -9.51 -6.34
CA LYS A 70 -7.94 -9.73 -5.97
C LYS A 70 -8.36 -8.84 -4.81
N TYR A 71 -7.49 -8.71 -3.81
CA TYR A 71 -7.67 -7.81 -2.68
C TYR A 71 -6.46 -6.90 -2.58
N SER A 72 -6.73 -5.63 -2.33
CA SER A 72 -5.71 -4.66 -2.02
C SER A 72 -6.08 -3.97 -0.72
N LEU A 73 -5.26 -4.19 0.30
CA LEU A 73 -5.54 -3.83 1.67
C LEU A 73 -4.42 -2.96 2.21
N SER A 74 -4.74 -1.93 2.96
CA SER A 74 -3.74 -1.14 3.66
C SER A 74 -4.11 -0.90 5.12
N THR A 75 -3.11 -0.64 5.96
CA THR A 75 -3.31 -0.10 7.30
C THR A 75 -2.25 0.94 7.63
N LYS A 76 -2.63 1.91 8.46
CA LYS A 76 -1.65 2.84 9.06
C LYS A 76 -0.71 2.05 9.95
N PHE A 77 0.58 2.15 9.69
CA PHE A 77 1.57 1.43 10.46
C PHE A 77 2.22 2.33 11.51
N PHE A 78 2.81 3.44 11.09
CA PHE A 78 3.40 4.42 12.01
C PHE A 78 3.57 5.80 11.35
N ASN A 79 3.14 6.86 12.02
CA ASN A 79 3.24 8.25 11.55
C ASN A 79 2.76 8.42 10.09
N ILE A 80 3.70 8.61 9.16
CA ILE A 80 3.45 8.86 7.75
C ILE A 80 3.47 7.59 6.90
N TRP A 81 3.70 6.42 7.52
CA TRP A 81 3.85 5.15 6.83
C TRP A 81 2.58 4.32 6.87
N GLU A 82 2.33 3.65 5.76
CA GLU A 82 1.25 2.71 5.55
C GLU A 82 1.86 1.37 5.15
N LEU A 83 1.29 0.28 5.66
CA LEU A 83 1.62 -1.06 5.21
C LEU A 83 0.53 -1.50 4.24
N HIS A 84 0.94 -1.70 3.00
CA HIS A 84 0.08 -2.12 1.91
C HIS A 84 0.29 -3.62 1.65
N VAL A 85 -0.80 -4.36 1.42
CA VAL A 85 -0.81 -5.79 1.14
C VAL A 85 -1.72 -6.07 -0.06
N ARG A 86 -1.15 -6.64 -1.11
CA ARG A 86 -1.83 -7.12 -2.32
C ARG A 86 -1.94 -8.63 -2.28
N ILE A 87 -3.14 -9.16 -2.42
CA ILE A 87 -3.42 -10.61 -2.41
C ILE A 87 -4.04 -11.02 -3.73
N TYR A 88 -3.43 -11.99 -4.40
CA TYR A 88 -3.79 -12.43 -5.74
C TYR A 88 -4.64 -13.71 -5.70
N ASP A 89 -5.43 -13.94 -6.76
CA ASP A 89 -6.29 -15.13 -6.89
C ASP A 89 -5.51 -16.47 -6.90
N ASP A 90 -4.21 -16.43 -7.19
CA ASP A 90 -3.32 -17.59 -7.17
C ASP A 90 -2.76 -17.91 -5.77
N GLY A 91 -2.99 -17.04 -4.79
CA GLY A 91 -2.53 -17.21 -3.41
C GLY A 91 -1.21 -16.49 -3.09
N PHE A 92 -0.56 -15.86 -4.07
CA PHE A 92 0.58 -15.00 -3.78
C PHE A 92 0.12 -13.72 -3.06
N ILE A 93 1.02 -13.21 -2.24
CA ILE A 93 0.84 -11.99 -1.47
C ILE A 93 2.10 -11.14 -1.63
N ASP A 94 1.93 -9.90 -2.05
CA ASP A 94 2.98 -8.88 -2.05
C ASP A 94 2.62 -7.85 -0.99
N GLY A 95 3.60 -7.37 -0.23
CA GLY A 95 3.37 -6.27 0.70
C GLY A 95 4.59 -5.38 0.82
N HIS A 96 4.33 -4.12 1.18
CA HIS A 96 5.34 -3.09 1.21
C HIS A 96 4.93 -1.93 2.12
N PHE A 97 5.94 -1.25 2.66
CA PHE A 97 5.75 0.05 3.27
C PHE A 97 5.76 1.14 2.20
N GLU A 98 4.78 2.03 2.28
CA GLU A 98 4.66 3.23 1.45
C GLU A 98 4.34 4.45 2.30
N VAL A 99 4.61 5.64 1.76
CA VAL A 99 4.08 6.88 2.34
C VAL A 99 2.56 6.78 2.30
N SER A 100 1.90 7.09 3.41
CA SER A 100 0.46 6.89 3.52
C SER A 100 -0.30 7.76 2.53
N ARG A 101 -1.43 7.26 2.06
CA ARG A 101 -2.27 7.89 1.03
C ARG A 101 -2.91 9.20 1.45
N ASP A 102 -2.83 9.57 2.72
CA ASP A 102 -3.21 10.91 3.19
C ASP A 102 -2.31 12.01 2.60
N TYR A 103 -1.13 11.64 2.11
CA TYR A 103 -0.13 12.57 1.56
C TYR A 103 0.06 12.35 0.07
N LEU A 104 0.16 13.43 -0.72
CA LEU A 104 0.33 13.36 -2.18
C LEU A 104 1.62 12.62 -2.59
N GLU A 105 2.62 12.63 -1.72
CA GLU A 105 3.91 11.98 -1.94
C GLU A 105 3.82 10.45 -2.04
N HIS A 106 2.70 9.81 -1.66
CA HIS A 106 2.53 8.36 -1.89
C HIS A 106 2.62 7.95 -3.36
N LEU A 107 2.33 8.86 -4.30
CA LEU A 107 2.33 8.56 -5.74
C LEU A 107 3.75 8.40 -6.33
N PRO A 108 4.69 9.34 -6.12
CA PRO A 108 6.03 9.24 -6.70
C PRO A 108 7.09 8.62 -5.78
N TYR A 109 6.79 8.39 -4.49
CA TYR A 109 7.83 8.03 -3.53
C TYR A 109 8.15 6.53 -3.51
N ASP A 110 9.39 6.23 -3.13
CA ASP A 110 9.88 4.85 -3.07
C ASP A 110 9.12 4.03 -2.02
N THR A 111 8.94 2.74 -2.31
CA THR A 111 8.39 1.73 -1.41
C THR A 111 9.48 0.74 -1.00
N ILE A 112 9.33 0.09 0.16
CA ILE A 112 10.18 -1.06 0.52
C ILE A 112 9.32 -2.30 0.78
N PRO A 113 9.65 -3.48 0.23
CA PRO A 113 8.91 -4.70 0.51
C PRO A 113 8.89 -5.05 2.00
N SER A 114 7.80 -5.66 2.44
CA SER A 114 7.59 -6.16 3.79
C SER A 114 7.11 -7.61 3.72
N ILE A 115 7.87 -8.50 4.36
CA ILE A 115 7.62 -9.95 4.36
C ILE A 115 7.19 -10.40 5.75
N TYR A 116 8.02 -10.12 6.74
CA TYR A 116 7.81 -10.61 8.10
C TYR A 116 6.67 -9.87 8.79
N GLU A 117 6.54 -8.55 8.60
CA GLU A 117 5.48 -7.78 9.22
C GLU A 117 4.10 -8.17 8.66
N VAL A 118 3.99 -8.38 7.34
CA VAL A 118 2.76 -8.91 6.72
C VAL A 118 2.41 -10.30 7.26
N PHE A 119 3.40 -11.19 7.40
CA PHE A 119 3.19 -12.52 8.00
C PHE A 119 2.68 -12.42 9.44
N GLU A 120 3.23 -11.54 10.27
CA GLU A 120 2.78 -11.35 11.65
C GLU A 120 1.30 -10.97 11.75
N PHE A 121 0.78 -10.19 10.80
CA PHE A 121 -0.65 -9.83 10.81
C PHE A 121 -1.59 -10.97 10.42
N TYR A 122 -1.20 -11.85 9.49
CA TYR A 122 -2.09 -12.94 9.05
C TYR A 122 -1.85 -14.29 9.73
N ARG A 123 -0.76 -14.47 10.49
CA ARG A 123 -0.37 -15.79 11.04
C ARG A 123 -1.44 -16.43 11.92
N THR A 124 -2.35 -15.64 12.50
CA THR A 124 -3.50 -16.15 13.27
C THR A 124 -4.47 -16.96 12.41
N ALA A 125 -4.61 -16.64 11.12
CA ALA A 125 -5.39 -17.41 10.14
C ALA A 125 -4.56 -18.50 9.44
N TYR A 126 -3.26 -18.26 9.23
CA TYR A 126 -2.37 -19.19 8.55
C TYR A 126 -0.92 -19.06 9.03
N ASP A 127 -0.56 -19.88 10.02
CA ASP A 127 0.74 -19.84 10.71
C ASP A 127 1.85 -20.61 9.96
N LYS A 128 1.98 -20.37 8.65
CA LYS A 128 3.07 -20.95 7.84
C LYS A 128 3.65 -19.89 6.92
N LEU A 129 4.90 -19.52 7.18
CA LEU A 129 5.65 -18.60 6.33
C LEU A 129 6.18 -19.33 5.09
N HIS A 130 5.64 -18.98 3.92
CA HIS A 130 6.18 -19.40 2.62
C HIS A 130 6.68 -18.17 1.88
N ILE A 131 7.95 -18.20 1.45
CA ILE A 131 8.54 -17.15 0.64
C ILE A 131 8.96 -17.77 -0.70
N PHE A 132 8.42 -17.22 -1.78
CA PHE A 132 8.77 -17.59 -3.14
C PHE A 132 9.73 -16.58 -3.73
N ASP A 133 10.88 -17.06 -4.21
CA ASP A 133 11.78 -16.28 -5.06
C ASP A 133 11.27 -16.34 -6.50
N ASN A 134 10.74 -15.22 -6.98
CA ASN A 134 10.13 -15.10 -8.28
C ASN A 134 11.14 -15.08 -9.44
N GLY A 135 12.36 -14.62 -9.20
CA GLY A 135 13.45 -14.60 -10.18
C GLY A 135 14.04 -16.00 -10.39
N ALA A 136 14.29 -16.72 -9.29
CA ALA A 136 14.77 -18.10 -9.34
C ALA A 136 13.66 -19.12 -9.62
N LYS A 137 12.39 -18.73 -9.43
CA LYS A 137 11.20 -19.60 -9.44
C LYS A 137 11.28 -20.74 -8.42
N LYS A 138 11.74 -20.43 -7.21
CA LYS A 138 11.99 -21.43 -6.15
C LYS A 138 11.39 -21.00 -4.82
N TRP A 139 10.98 -22.00 -4.04
CA TRP A 139 10.59 -21.82 -2.65
C TRP A 139 11.81 -21.74 -1.76
N ILE A 140 11.88 -20.70 -0.93
CA ILE A 140 12.90 -20.56 0.10
C ILE A 140 12.52 -21.48 1.27
N LYS A 141 13.45 -22.35 1.64
CA LYS A 141 13.35 -23.26 2.79
C LYS A 141 13.89 -22.61 4.07
N GLU A 142 14.96 -21.85 3.95
CA GLU A 142 15.67 -21.24 5.07
C GLU A 142 16.25 -19.89 4.66
N VAL A 143 16.14 -18.89 5.54
CA VAL A 143 16.85 -17.61 5.43
C VAL A 143 17.95 -17.60 6.48
N LYS A 144 19.21 -17.59 6.04
CA LYS A 144 20.40 -17.65 6.91
C LYS A 144 20.79 -16.28 7.44
N THR A 145 20.66 -15.25 6.61
CA THR A 145 20.99 -13.86 6.95
C THR A 145 20.02 -12.89 6.29
N HIS A 146 20.01 -11.66 6.78
CA HIS A 146 19.12 -10.60 6.32
C HIS A 146 19.90 -9.34 5.96
N TYR A 147 19.35 -8.57 5.03
CA TYR A 147 19.61 -7.14 4.94
C TYR A 147 18.76 -6.41 5.96
N PHE A 148 19.33 -5.37 6.58
CA PHE A 148 18.57 -4.35 7.29
C PHE A 148 18.41 -3.16 6.35
N VAL A 149 17.17 -2.88 5.93
CA VAL A 149 16.86 -1.86 4.93
C VAL A 149 16.02 -0.78 5.58
N THR A 150 16.36 0.48 5.29
CA THR A 150 15.67 1.66 5.82
C THR A 150 15.11 2.48 4.68
N LEU A 151 13.82 2.79 4.76
CA LEU A 151 13.16 3.78 3.93
C LEU A 151 13.10 5.10 4.70
N ASN A 152 13.80 6.11 4.17
CA ASN A 152 13.81 7.45 4.74
C ASN A 152 12.54 8.20 4.32
N PRO A 153 12.00 9.08 5.19
CA PRO A 153 10.81 9.85 4.85
C PRO A 153 11.10 10.88 3.76
N PRO A 154 10.08 11.29 2.97
CA PRO A 154 10.21 12.42 2.06
C PRO A 154 10.63 13.69 2.78
N LYS A 155 11.29 14.62 2.07
CA LYS A 155 11.68 15.93 2.63
C LYS A 155 10.50 16.79 3.09
N SER A 156 9.32 16.53 2.53
CA SER A 156 8.07 17.21 2.86
C SER A 156 6.89 16.27 2.61
N ILE A 157 5.80 16.50 3.34
CA ILE A 157 4.52 15.83 3.15
C ILE A 157 3.42 16.86 2.91
N THR A 158 2.49 16.53 2.02
CA THR A 158 1.38 17.40 1.64
C THR A 158 0.07 16.66 1.80
N ALA A 159 -0.67 16.95 2.87
CA ALA A 159 -1.98 16.37 3.09
C ALA A 159 -2.97 16.83 2.01
N TRP A 160 -3.63 15.90 1.32
CA TRP A 160 -4.52 16.26 0.19
C TRP A 160 -5.91 16.72 0.65
N GLN A 161 -6.39 16.23 1.81
CA GLN A 161 -7.75 16.50 2.29
C GLN A 161 -8.06 18.01 2.40
N PRO A 162 -7.19 18.86 2.99
CA PRO A 162 -7.44 20.30 3.05
C PRO A 162 -7.52 20.97 1.67
N ILE A 163 -6.79 20.45 0.67
CA ILE A 163 -6.79 20.98 -0.69
C ILE A 163 -8.17 20.73 -1.34
N ILE A 164 -8.69 19.51 -1.25
CA ILE A 164 -9.99 19.17 -1.84
C ILE A 164 -11.12 19.96 -1.19
N VAL A 165 -11.09 20.13 0.14
CA VAL A 165 -12.08 20.96 0.86
C VAL A 165 -12.05 22.40 0.36
N SER A 166 -10.85 22.98 0.20
CA SER A 166 -10.68 24.36 -0.25
C SER A 166 -11.16 24.54 -1.70
N VAL A 167 -10.78 23.65 -2.61
CA VAL A 167 -11.23 23.67 -4.02
C VAL A 167 -12.75 23.52 -4.10
N GLY A 168 -13.33 22.57 -3.37
CA GLY A 168 -14.78 22.35 -3.34
C GLY A 168 -15.55 23.58 -2.85
N ALA A 169 -15.08 24.23 -1.78
CA ALA A 169 -15.69 25.46 -1.26
C ALA A 169 -15.64 26.60 -2.29
N LEU A 170 -14.49 26.81 -2.94
CA LEU A 170 -14.33 27.85 -3.97
C LEU A 170 -15.21 27.58 -5.20
N SER A 171 -15.30 26.32 -5.65
CA SER A 171 -16.20 25.94 -6.75
C SER A 171 -17.66 26.19 -6.40
N ALA A 172 -18.10 25.85 -5.18
CA ALA A 172 -19.46 26.12 -4.72
C ALA A 172 -19.77 27.62 -4.69
N ILE A 173 -18.83 28.45 -4.21
CA ILE A 173 -18.96 29.91 -4.22
C ILE A 173 -19.07 30.43 -5.66
N GLY A 174 -18.22 29.95 -6.58
CA GLY A 174 -18.25 30.35 -7.98
C GLY A 174 -19.56 29.99 -8.67
N ILE A 175 -20.07 28.77 -8.45
CA ILE A 175 -21.37 28.33 -8.96
C ILE A 175 -22.49 29.20 -8.39
N LEU A 176 -22.48 29.47 -7.08
CA LEU A 176 -23.49 30.30 -6.44
C LEU A 176 -23.46 31.74 -6.99
N ALA A 177 -22.28 32.34 -7.12
CA ALA A 177 -22.13 33.68 -7.69
C ALA A 177 -22.63 33.74 -9.14
N TYR A 178 -22.32 32.71 -9.94
CA TYR A 178 -22.83 32.59 -11.30
C TYR A 178 -24.36 32.51 -11.32
N LEU A 179 -24.97 31.64 -10.51
CA LEU A 179 -26.42 31.52 -10.41
C LEU A 179 -27.09 32.82 -9.94
N LEU A 180 -26.53 33.48 -8.92
CA LEU A 180 -27.04 34.77 -8.43
C LEU A 180 -26.96 35.87 -9.48
N SER A 181 -25.92 35.89 -10.33
CA SER A 181 -25.80 36.85 -11.43
C SER A 181 -26.80 36.62 -12.57
N ARG A 182 -27.50 35.47 -12.58
CA ARG A 182 -28.54 35.09 -13.53
C ARG A 182 -29.95 35.24 -12.95
N LEU A 183 -30.10 35.79 -11.74
CA LEU A 183 -31.42 36.12 -11.19
C LEU A 183 -32.07 37.19 -12.07
N ASP A 184 -33.22 36.84 -12.63
CA ASP A 184 -34.07 37.72 -13.42
C ASP A 184 -35.50 37.69 -12.85
N LYS A 185 -36.26 38.76 -13.03
CA LYS A 185 -37.63 38.87 -12.52
C LYS A 185 -38.66 38.06 -13.33
N GLY A 186 -38.25 37.51 -14.47
CA GLY A 186 -39.14 36.91 -15.46
C GLY A 186 -39.89 37.97 -16.26
N GLU A 187 -40.40 37.60 -17.45
CA GLU A 187 -41.21 38.51 -18.27
C GLU A 187 -42.53 38.84 -17.55
N GLU A 188 -42.85 40.13 -17.43
CA GLU A 188 -44.18 40.56 -16.99
C GLU A 188 -45.19 40.12 -18.06
N LEU A 189 -46.13 39.25 -17.68
CA LEU A 189 -47.29 38.92 -18.51
C LEU A 189 -48.09 40.21 -18.71
N VAL A 190 -47.98 40.81 -19.89
CA VAL A 190 -48.83 41.90 -20.32
C VAL A 190 -50.23 41.34 -20.51
N GLU A 191 -51.11 41.52 -19.52
CA GLU A 191 -52.55 41.34 -19.70
C GLU A 191 -53.02 42.34 -20.76
N THR A 192 -53.65 41.80 -21.82
CA THR A 192 -54.22 42.55 -22.95
C THR A 192 -55.69 42.85 -22.74
#